data_AF-A0A957ZV13-F1
#
_entry.id   AF-A0A957ZV13-F1
#
_cell.length_a   1.000
_cell.length_b   1.000
_cell.length_c   1.000
_cell.angle_alpha   90.00
_cell.angle_beta   90.00
_cell.angle_gamma   90.00
#
_symmetry.space_group_name_H-M   'P 1'
#
loop_
_entity.id
_entity.type
_entity.pdbx_description
1 polymer ?
#
loop_
_entity_poly.entity_id
_entity_poly.type
_entity_poly.pdbx_seq_one_letter_code
_entity_poly.pdbx_strand_id
1 'polypeptide(L)'
;MSQSHDPRQGMSRRHFLRLSAASAGVLALAACAAPVAAPGGAPAEGGEPAAAATTISFLTQGGNDNDFLRYEPLIENFQGANADITVEPIWEPGGAIQVQTKLLTLIAAGDAPDVYWAHSYTNGGQAKRNIQMDLTDMIASDDAVSPDNFLPAAYADFTVDGKQVGFPRETTSTVLIYNKSLFDQNGLATPTDNWTWEEFMNAAETMTAGEGAEKVYGTADWNLNRNTWIKMWQKGGDVISEDRTTYTMNQEPSVGQVREIASWFHDLGVHIPGVEVGGFTTADLFTTGRIGMFPQFSVFSGIMAAEFDW
;
A
#
# COMPACT_ATOMS: atom_id res chain seq x y z
N MET A 1 24.34 -36.09 50.09
CA MET A 1 23.16 -36.95 49.82
C MET A 1 21.91 -36.19 50.27
N SER A 2 21.19 -35.58 49.33
CA SER A 2 19.77 -35.22 49.45
C SER A 2 19.33 -34.76 48.06
N GLN A 3 18.45 -35.52 47.42
CA GLN A 3 17.78 -35.13 46.18
C GLN A 3 16.42 -34.53 46.52
N SER A 4 16.02 -33.45 45.87
CA SER A 4 14.61 -33.03 45.81
C SER A 4 14.27 -32.41 44.45
N HIS A 5 13.11 -32.82 43.94
CA HIS A 5 12.58 -32.77 42.57
C HIS A 5 12.47 -31.40 41.85
N ASP A 6 12.67 -31.41 40.53
CA ASP A 6 12.28 -30.38 39.53
C ASP A 6 10.86 -30.68 38.99
N PRO A 7 9.89 -29.74 39.04
CA PRO A 7 8.53 -29.95 38.53
C PRO A 7 8.39 -29.41 37.10
N ARG A 8 8.86 -30.15 36.10
CA ARG A 8 8.52 -29.91 34.69
C ARG A 8 8.28 -31.22 33.94
N GLN A 9 7.04 -31.70 33.95
CA GLN A 9 6.56 -32.66 32.94
C GLN A 9 5.20 -32.18 32.38
N GLY A 10 5.28 -31.32 31.37
CA GLY A 10 4.12 -30.96 30.54
C GLY A 10 3.82 -32.06 29.53
N MET A 11 2.53 -32.40 29.37
CA MET A 11 2.03 -33.43 28.47
C MET A 11 2.54 -33.25 27.02
N SER A 12 3.02 -34.33 26.42
CA SER A 12 3.46 -34.31 25.02
C SER A 12 2.27 -34.35 24.05
N ARG A 13 2.41 -33.62 22.93
CA ARG A 13 1.46 -33.48 21.81
C ARG A 13 0.88 -34.80 21.25
N ARG A 14 1.48 -35.94 21.59
CA ARG A 14 1.03 -37.28 21.18
C ARG A 14 -0.18 -37.80 21.98
N HIS A 15 -0.48 -37.22 23.14
CA HIS A 15 -1.68 -37.57 23.92
C HIS A 15 -2.94 -36.84 23.46
N PHE A 16 -2.82 -35.65 22.89
CA PHE A 16 -3.98 -34.87 22.42
C PHE A 16 -4.59 -35.45 21.13
N LEU A 17 -3.76 -36.06 20.26
CA LEU A 17 -4.20 -36.64 19.00
C LEU A 17 -4.88 -38.02 19.13
N ARG A 18 -4.94 -38.60 20.32
CA ARG A 18 -5.60 -39.91 20.57
C ARG A 18 -7.03 -39.81 21.08
N LEU A 19 -7.57 -38.60 21.30
CA LEU A 19 -8.88 -38.38 21.90
C LEU A 19 -9.99 -37.94 20.93
N SER A 20 -9.71 -37.78 19.63
CA SER A 20 -10.70 -37.26 18.67
C SER A 20 -11.18 -38.27 17.61
N ALA A 21 -10.82 -39.55 17.73
CA ALA A 21 -11.17 -40.58 16.75
C ALA A 21 -12.00 -41.72 17.39
N ALA A 22 -13.22 -41.43 17.86
CA ALA A 22 -14.20 -42.46 18.22
C ALA A 22 -15.63 -41.88 18.36
N SER A 23 -16.26 -41.52 17.24
CA SER A 23 -17.74 -41.49 17.16
C SER A 23 -18.21 -41.36 15.70
N ALA A 24 -18.20 -42.48 14.99
CA ALA A 24 -19.00 -42.71 13.79
C ALA A 24 -19.94 -43.88 14.08
N GLY A 25 -21.25 -43.71 13.85
CA GLY A 25 -22.21 -44.79 14.10
C GLY A 25 -23.69 -44.43 14.00
N VAL A 26 -24.15 -44.12 12.78
CA VAL A 26 -25.39 -44.61 12.13
C VAL A 26 -26.72 -44.64 12.92
N LEU A 27 -27.65 -43.76 12.53
CA LEU A 27 -29.12 -43.91 12.51
C LEU A 27 -29.66 -42.78 11.62
N ALA A 28 -30.62 -42.88 10.71
CA ALA A 28 -31.28 -43.94 9.96
C ALA A 28 -32.08 -43.18 8.87
N LEU A 29 -32.18 -43.75 7.66
CA LEU A 29 -33.04 -43.26 6.58
C LEU A 29 -34.50 -43.15 7.04
N ALA A 30 -35.14 -42.01 6.85
CA ALA A 30 -36.60 -41.91 6.79
C ALA A 30 -37.07 -40.72 5.92
N ALA A 31 -37.67 -41.09 4.79
CA ALA A 31 -38.77 -40.44 4.08
C ALA A 31 -38.52 -39.08 3.39
N CYS A 32 -38.24 -39.17 2.09
CA CYS A 32 -38.77 -38.24 1.10
C CYS A 32 -40.31 -38.20 1.20
N ALA A 33 -40.86 -37.10 1.71
CA ALA A 33 -42.25 -36.75 1.49
C ALA A 33 -42.28 -35.67 0.40
N ALA A 34 -42.79 -36.04 -0.79
CA ALA A 34 -43.10 -35.09 -1.85
C ALA A 34 -44.18 -34.10 -1.34
N PRO A 35 -44.06 -32.79 -1.59
CA PRO A 35 -45.14 -31.87 -1.30
C PRO A 35 -46.34 -32.19 -2.20
N VAL A 36 -47.50 -32.36 -1.59
CA VAL A 36 -48.79 -32.45 -2.25
C VAL A 36 -49.01 -31.19 -3.09
N ALA A 37 -49.26 -31.36 -4.39
CA ALA A 37 -49.62 -30.29 -5.30
C ALA A 37 -50.96 -29.66 -4.89
N ALA A 38 -50.95 -28.36 -4.61
CA ALA A 38 -52.16 -27.54 -4.54
C ALA A 38 -52.69 -27.28 -5.96
N PRO A 39 -54.02 -27.19 -6.16
CA PRO A 39 -54.59 -27.00 -7.50
C PRO A 39 -54.41 -25.56 -8.00
N GLY A 40 -53.74 -25.45 -9.15
CA GLY A 40 -54.03 -24.52 -10.25
C GLY A 40 -54.26 -23.04 -9.91
N GLY A 41 -53.18 -22.29 -9.69
CA GLY A 41 -53.12 -20.86 -10.02
C GLY A 41 -52.60 -20.68 -11.44
N ALA A 42 -53.24 -19.80 -12.23
CA ALA A 42 -52.88 -19.52 -13.62
C ALA A 42 -51.38 -19.18 -13.78
N PRO A 43 -50.73 -19.58 -14.90
CA PRO A 43 -49.34 -19.24 -15.13
C PRO A 43 -49.22 -17.72 -15.27
N ALA A 44 -48.50 -17.09 -14.34
CA ALA A 44 -48.04 -15.72 -14.52
C ALA A 44 -47.08 -15.71 -15.72
N GLU A 45 -47.35 -14.80 -16.66
CA GLU A 45 -46.48 -14.56 -17.82
C GLU A 45 -45.04 -14.38 -17.33
N GLY A 46 -44.13 -15.16 -17.92
CA GLY A 46 -42.71 -15.11 -17.62
C GLY A 46 -42.17 -13.73 -17.94
N GLY A 47 -41.89 -12.98 -16.87
CA GLY A 47 -40.89 -11.92 -16.94
C GLY A 47 -39.59 -12.54 -17.44
N GLU A 48 -38.99 -11.89 -18.42
CA GLU A 48 -37.64 -12.17 -18.90
C GLU A 48 -36.74 -12.45 -17.69
N PRO A 49 -35.96 -13.55 -17.66
CA PRO A 49 -35.11 -13.84 -16.53
C PRO A 49 -34.21 -12.63 -16.33
N ALA A 50 -34.33 -11.97 -15.17
CA ALA A 50 -33.41 -10.92 -14.77
C ALA A 50 -32.00 -11.46 -15.02
N ALA A 51 -31.20 -10.73 -15.81
CA ALA A 51 -29.82 -11.09 -16.08
C ALA A 51 -29.17 -11.47 -14.74
N ALA A 52 -28.56 -12.65 -14.68
CA ALA A 52 -27.96 -13.12 -13.44
C ALA A 52 -26.97 -12.05 -12.96
N ALA A 53 -27.22 -11.50 -11.77
CA ALA A 53 -26.37 -10.46 -11.20
C ALA A 53 -24.93 -11.00 -11.14
N THR A 54 -24.04 -10.38 -11.90
CA THR A 54 -22.62 -10.76 -11.90
C THR A 54 -21.99 -10.16 -10.67
N THR A 55 -21.35 -10.98 -9.84
CA THR A 55 -20.59 -10.49 -8.68
C THR A 55 -19.11 -10.50 -9.01
N ILE A 56 -18.43 -9.37 -8.80
CA ILE A 56 -16.98 -9.24 -8.95
C ILE A 56 -16.34 -8.95 -7.59
N SER A 57 -15.32 -9.71 -7.25
CA SER A 57 -14.52 -9.51 -6.05
C SER A 57 -13.40 -8.49 -6.30
N PHE A 58 -13.27 -7.50 -5.43
CA PHE A 58 -12.28 -6.42 -5.57
C PHE A 58 -11.37 -6.30 -4.35
N LEU A 59 -10.14 -6.81 -4.44
CA LEU A 59 -9.15 -6.67 -3.37
C LEU A 59 -8.50 -5.28 -3.40
N THR A 60 -8.65 -4.50 -2.34
CA THR A 60 -8.09 -3.14 -2.28
C THR A 60 -7.60 -2.78 -0.88
N GLN A 61 -6.92 -1.64 -0.77
CA GLN A 61 -6.52 -1.07 0.51
C GLN A 61 -7.75 -0.68 1.33
N GLY A 62 -7.70 -0.92 2.63
CA GLY A 62 -8.72 -0.47 3.59
C GLY A 62 -8.15 -0.26 4.98
N GLY A 63 -9.04 -0.21 5.98
CA GLY A 63 -8.63 -0.20 7.39
C GLY A 63 -8.29 1.17 7.98
N ASN A 64 -8.43 2.25 7.21
CA ASN A 64 -8.55 3.61 7.71
C ASN A 64 -9.60 4.39 6.93
N ASP A 65 -10.14 5.46 7.52
CA ASP A 65 -11.23 6.25 6.94
C ASP A 65 -10.88 6.83 5.57
N ASN A 66 -9.63 7.20 5.33
CA ASN A 66 -9.21 7.75 4.04
C ASN A 66 -9.30 6.74 2.90
N ASP A 67 -9.00 5.46 3.19
CA ASP A 67 -9.11 4.40 2.19
C ASP A 67 -10.58 4.10 1.84
N PHE A 68 -11.47 4.07 2.83
CA PHE A 68 -12.91 3.90 2.59
C PHE A 68 -13.49 5.08 1.79
N LEU A 69 -13.21 6.32 2.20
CA LEU A 69 -13.61 7.53 1.48
C LEU A 69 -13.11 7.57 0.03
N ARG A 70 -12.02 6.85 -0.27
CA ARG A 70 -11.42 6.79 -1.60
C ARG A 70 -12.06 5.73 -2.51
N TYR A 71 -12.50 4.59 -1.97
CA TYR A 71 -12.96 3.45 -2.77
C TYR A 71 -14.48 3.26 -2.75
N GLU A 72 -15.16 3.54 -1.64
CA GLU A 72 -16.62 3.36 -1.55
C GLU A 72 -17.37 4.19 -2.59
N PRO A 73 -17.10 5.50 -2.79
CA PRO A 73 -17.81 6.28 -3.81
C PRO A 73 -17.54 5.77 -5.24
N LEU A 74 -16.36 5.20 -5.50
CA LEU A 74 -16.04 4.61 -6.81
C LEU A 74 -16.85 3.34 -7.05
N ILE A 75 -16.94 2.49 -6.03
CA ILE A 75 -17.75 1.27 -6.06
C ILE A 75 -19.23 1.62 -6.24
N GLU A 76 -19.74 2.58 -5.48
CA GLU A 76 -21.14 3.05 -5.59
C GLU A 76 -21.45 3.62 -6.97
N ASN A 77 -20.59 4.48 -7.51
CA ASN A 77 -20.76 5.05 -8.85
C ASN A 77 -20.72 3.96 -9.93
N PHE A 78 -19.81 3.00 -9.82
CA PHE A 78 -19.70 1.89 -10.77
C PHE A 78 -20.96 1.02 -10.75
N GLN A 79 -21.44 0.61 -9.57
CA GLN A 79 -22.67 -0.20 -9.46
C GLN A 79 -23.92 0.59 -9.89
N GLY A 80 -23.96 1.90 -9.62
CA GLY A 80 -25.03 2.78 -10.10
C GLY A 80 -25.10 2.87 -11.63
N ALA A 81 -23.96 2.80 -12.31
CA ALA A 81 -23.87 2.77 -13.77
C ALA A 81 -24.06 1.36 -14.37
N ASN A 82 -23.84 0.30 -13.59
CA ASN A 82 -23.86 -1.10 -14.01
C ASN A 82 -24.74 -1.91 -13.06
N ALA A 83 -26.06 -1.76 -13.17
CA ALA A 83 -27.03 -2.31 -12.20
C ALA A 83 -27.07 -3.85 -12.14
N ASP A 84 -26.51 -4.53 -13.14
CA ASP A 84 -26.36 -5.99 -13.22
C ASP A 84 -25.06 -6.50 -12.60
N ILE A 85 -24.16 -5.61 -12.16
CA ILE A 85 -22.88 -5.96 -11.54
C ILE A 85 -22.85 -5.53 -10.08
N THR A 86 -22.57 -6.48 -9.19
CA THR A 86 -22.29 -6.24 -7.77
C THR A 86 -20.79 -6.35 -7.52
N VAL A 87 -20.22 -5.40 -6.77
CA VAL A 87 -18.81 -5.40 -6.37
C VAL A 87 -18.72 -5.81 -4.90
N GLU A 88 -18.00 -6.88 -4.62
CA GLU A 88 -17.66 -7.33 -3.27
C GLU A 88 -16.22 -6.91 -2.92
N PRO A 89 -16.03 -5.81 -2.18
CA PRO A 89 -14.69 -5.38 -1.81
C PRO A 89 -14.09 -6.29 -0.73
N ILE A 90 -12.83 -6.67 -0.93
CA ILE A 90 -11.98 -7.32 0.08
C ILE A 90 -11.01 -6.25 0.58
N TRP A 91 -11.25 -5.77 1.80
CA TRP A 91 -10.45 -4.71 2.41
C TRP A 91 -9.22 -5.29 3.12
N GLU A 92 -8.04 -4.88 2.69
CA GLU A 92 -6.78 -5.24 3.36
C GLU A 92 -6.14 -4.00 4.01
N PRO A 93 -6.00 -3.97 5.34
CA PRO A 93 -5.28 -2.92 6.04
C PRO A 93 -3.81 -2.83 5.64
N GLY A 94 -3.36 -1.62 5.30
CA GLY A 94 -1.95 -1.31 5.05
C GLY A 94 -1.62 -0.89 3.63
N GLY A 95 -0.36 -1.08 3.24
CA GLY A 95 0.18 -0.66 1.96
C GLY A 95 0.27 -1.77 0.92
N ALA A 96 1.01 -1.53 -0.17
CA ALA A 96 1.14 -2.48 -1.27
C ALA A 96 1.67 -3.85 -0.86
N ILE A 97 2.53 -3.92 0.15
CA ILE A 97 3.07 -5.20 0.62
C ILE A 97 1.98 -6.04 1.28
N GLN A 98 1.10 -5.45 2.11
CA GLN A 98 -0.01 -6.15 2.76
C GLN A 98 -1.01 -6.63 1.71
N VAL A 99 -1.44 -5.75 0.81
CA VAL A 99 -2.35 -6.11 -0.29
C VAL A 99 -1.75 -7.21 -1.17
N GLN A 100 -0.47 -7.11 -1.53
CA GLN A 100 0.20 -8.14 -2.33
C GLN A 100 0.30 -9.48 -1.57
N THR A 101 0.57 -9.46 -0.27
CA THR A 101 0.63 -10.66 0.56
C THR A 101 -0.74 -11.33 0.63
N LYS A 102 -1.80 -10.54 0.83
CA LYS A 102 -3.19 -11.00 0.81
C LYS A 102 -3.57 -11.60 -0.53
N LEU A 103 -3.23 -10.93 -1.63
CA LEU A 103 -3.46 -11.43 -3.00
C LEU A 103 -2.82 -12.80 -3.22
N LEU A 104 -1.53 -12.94 -2.92
CA LEU A 104 -0.82 -14.22 -3.08
C LEU A 104 -1.40 -15.32 -2.20
N THR A 105 -1.87 -14.98 -1.00
CA THR A 105 -2.54 -15.93 -0.09
C THR A 105 -3.86 -16.42 -0.68
N LEU A 106 -4.67 -15.51 -1.22
CA LEU A 106 -5.95 -15.83 -1.85
C LEU A 106 -5.76 -16.68 -3.12
N ILE A 107 -4.80 -16.34 -3.97
CA ILE A 107 -4.45 -17.15 -5.15
C ILE A 107 -4.02 -18.56 -4.75
N ALA A 108 -3.16 -18.69 -3.73
CA ALA A 108 -2.72 -20.00 -3.25
C ALA A 108 -3.85 -20.84 -2.64
N ALA A 109 -4.89 -20.19 -2.11
CA ALA A 109 -6.09 -20.84 -1.60
C ALA A 109 -7.09 -21.24 -2.70
N GLY A 110 -6.91 -20.76 -3.94
CA GLY A 110 -7.85 -20.96 -5.04
C GLY A 110 -8.99 -19.94 -5.09
N ASP A 111 -8.93 -18.88 -4.28
CA ASP A 111 -9.92 -17.81 -4.16
C ASP A 111 -9.36 -16.48 -4.68
N ALA A 112 -8.72 -16.50 -5.85
CA ALA A 112 -8.15 -15.28 -6.45
C ALA A 112 -9.24 -14.22 -6.68
N PRO A 113 -9.01 -12.94 -6.35
CA PRO A 113 -9.97 -11.88 -6.64
C PRO A 113 -10.02 -11.58 -8.14
N ASP A 114 -11.18 -11.12 -8.63
CA ASP A 114 -11.39 -10.76 -10.05
C ASP A 114 -10.62 -9.49 -10.41
N VAL A 115 -10.64 -8.50 -9.51
CA VAL A 115 -9.94 -7.23 -9.63
C VAL A 115 -9.15 -6.99 -8.36
N TYR A 116 -7.96 -6.37 -8.47
CA TYR A 116 -7.22 -5.98 -7.28
C TYR A 116 -6.41 -4.70 -7.49
N TRP A 117 -6.18 -3.96 -6.41
CA TRP A 117 -5.27 -2.84 -6.38
C TRP A 117 -3.82 -3.32 -6.36
N ALA A 118 -3.03 -2.85 -7.31
CA ALA A 118 -1.60 -3.12 -7.42
C ALA A 118 -0.81 -1.82 -7.40
N HIS A 119 0.34 -1.81 -6.74
CA HIS A 119 1.30 -0.72 -6.85
C HIS A 119 2.27 -0.99 -8.00
N SER A 120 2.66 0.06 -8.74
CA SER A 120 3.60 0.00 -9.87
C SER A 120 4.88 -0.81 -9.59
N TYR A 121 5.53 -0.64 -8.44
CA TYR A 121 6.75 -1.38 -8.11
C TYR A 121 6.54 -2.89 -7.90
N THR A 122 5.31 -3.32 -7.62
CA THR A 122 4.98 -4.75 -7.50
C THR A 122 4.57 -5.39 -8.83
N ASN A 123 4.15 -4.56 -9.81
CA ASN A 123 3.54 -4.99 -11.05
C ASN A 123 4.46 -5.92 -11.88
N GLY A 124 5.70 -5.49 -12.14
CA GLY A 124 6.63 -6.27 -12.95
C GLY A 124 6.92 -7.68 -12.40
N GLY A 125 6.94 -7.83 -11.06
CA GLY A 125 7.11 -9.14 -10.43
C GLY A 125 5.86 -10.02 -10.50
N GLN A 126 4.66 -9.41 -10.49
CA GLN A 126 3.38 -10.11 -10.59
C GLN A 126 3.11 -10.59 -12.02
N ALA A 127 3.34 -9.72 -13.02
CA ALA A 127 3.22 -10.06 -14.43
C ALA A 127 4.13 -11.24 -14.83
N LYS A 128 5.40 -11.24 -14.38
CA LYS A 128 6.34 -12.36 -14.62
C LYS A 128 5.92 -13.68 -13.99
N ARG A 129 5.02 -13.65 -13.00
CA ARG A 129 4.44 -14.84 -12.36
C ARG A 129 3.10 -15.24 -12.98
N ASN A 130 2.67 -14.57 -14.05
CA ASN A 130 1.36 -14.77 -14.70
C ASN A 130 0.18 -14.63 -13.73
N ILE A 131 0.29 -13.70 -12.78
CA ILE A 131 -0.81 -13.39 -11.84
C ILE A 131 -1.90 -12.57 -12.53
N GLN A 132 -1.53 -11.75 -13.51
CA GLN A 132 -2.40 -10.78 -14.17
C GLN A 132 -2.82 -11.27 -15.56
N MET A 133 -4.07 -10.96 -15.91
CA MET A 133 -4.60 -11.17 -17.25
C MET A 133 -3.95 -10.19 -18.25
N ASP A 134 -3.71 -10.67 -19.47
CA ASP A 134 -3.34 -9.82 -20.60
C ASP A 134 -4.60 -9.13 -21.14
N LEU A 135 -4.68 -7.81 -20.93
CA LEU A 135 -5.83 -6.98 -21.31
C LEU A 135 -5.69 -6.40 -22.73
N THR A 136 -4.59 -6.67 -23.43
CA THR A 136 -4.23 -6.00 -24.68
C THR A 136 -5.32 -6.13 -25.75
N ASP A 137 -5.83 -7.35 -25.97
CA ASP A 137 -6.87 -7.60 -26.97
C ASP A 137 -8.23 -7.03 -26.55
N MET A 138 -8.55 -7.04 -25.25
CA MET A 138 -9.78 -6.43 -24.72
C MET A 138 -9.79 -4.92 -24.97
N ILE A 139 -8.68 -4.24 -24.66
CA ILE A 139 -8.52 -2.80 -24.90
C ILE A 139 -8.63 -2.49 -26.39
N ALA A 140 -7.98 -3.28 -27.26
CA ALA A 140 -8.03 -3.05 -28.71
C ALA A 140 -9.45 -3.19 -29.29
N SER A 141 -10.36 -3.86 -28.58
CA SER A 141 -11.75 -4.08 -28.98
C SER A 141 -12.76 -3.14 -28.31
N ASP A 142 -12.32 -2.28 -27.38
CA ASP A 142 -13.18 -1.40 -26.58
C ASP A 142 -12.89 0.07 -26.89
N ASP A 143 -13.83 0.73 -27.59
CA ASP A 143 -13.72 2.14 -27.96
C ASP A 143 -13.75 3.09 -26.75
N ALA A 144 -14.15 2.62 -25.55
CA ALA A 144 -14.18 3.43 -24.33
C ALA A 144 -12.80 3.57 -23.68
N VAL A 145 -11.84 2.70 -24.01
CA VAL A 145 -10.54 2.64 -23.34
C VAL A 145 -9.40 2.86 -24.34
N SER A 146 -8.73 4.01 -24.22
CA SER A 146 -7.53 4.33 -25.01
C SER A 146 -6.32 4.57 -24.10
N PRO A 147 -5.09 4.17 -24.50
CA PRO A 147 -3.87 4.58 -23.83
C PRO A 147 -3.73 6.11 -23.67
N ASP A 148 -4.30 6.88 -24.59
CA ASP A 148 -4.27 8.35 -24.58
C ASP A 148 -5.13 8.96 -23.47
N ASN A 149 -5.99 8.17 -22.81
CA ASN A 149 -6.75 8.60 -21.64
C ASN A 149 -5.86 8.71 -20.39
N PHE A 150 -4.61 8.24 -20.46
CA PHE A 150 -3.71 8.13 -19.32
C PHE A 150 -2.40 8.90 -19.55
N LEU A 151 -1.73 9.25 -18.44
CA LEU A 151 -0.36 9.75 -18.51
C LEU A 151 0.55 8.65 -19.08
N PRO A 152 1.37 8.92 -20.12
CA PRO A 152 2.16 7.88 -20.78
C PRO A 152 3.05 7.06 -19.84
N ALA A 153 3.71 7.73 -18.89
CA ALA A 153 4.56 7.06 -17.91
C ALA A 153 3.76 6.15 -16.97
N ALA A 154 2.58 6.59 -16.52
CA ALA A 154 1.73 5.80 -15.63
C ALA A 154 1.11 4.59 -16.35
N TYR A 155 0.76 4.76 -17.64
CA TYR A 155 0.28 3.65 -18.45
C TYR A 155 1.37 2.59 -18.67
N ALA A 156 2.59 3.05 -18.98
CA ALA A 156 3.76 2.20 -19.19
C ALA A 156 4.17 1.38 -17.96
N ASP A 157 3.92 1.88 -16.74
CA ASP A 157 4.16 1.12 -15.50
C ASP A 157 3.33 -0.18 -15.42
N PHE A 158 2.21 -0.23 -16.14
CA PHE A 158 1.32 -1.39 -16.27
C PHE A 158 1.47 -2.14 -17.60
N THR A 159 2.47 -1.78 -18.41
CA THR A 159 2.87 -2.54 -19.61
C THR A 159 4.10 -3.40 -19.30
N VAL A 160 3.98 -4.72 -19.38
CA VAL A 160 5.09 -5.66 -19.13
C VAL A 160 5.27 -6.58 -20.34
N ASP A 161 6.48 -6.62 -20.90
CA ASP A 161 6.81 -7.44 -22.07
C ASP A 161 5.84 -7.22 -23.26
N GLY A 162 5.39 -5.97 -23.44
CA GLY A 162 4.46 -5.56 -24.51
C GLY A 162 2.97 -5.80 -24.20
N LYS A 163 2.64 -6.32 -23.02
CA LYS A 163 1.27 -6.64 -22.60
C LYS A 163 0.75 -5.63 -21.60
N GLN A 164 -0.47 -5.15 -21.79
CA GLN A 164 -1.15 -4.35 -20.77
C GLN A 164 -1.77 -5.28 -19.73
N VAL A 165 -1.37 -5.13 -18.45
CA VAL A 165 -1.80 -6.02 -17.36
C VAL A 165 -2.61 -5.31 -16.26
N GLY A 166 -2.92 -4.03 -16.48
CA GLY A 166 -3.70 -3.20 -15.58
C GLY A 166 -3.81 -1.76 -16.07
N PHE A 167 -4.48 -0.90 -15.31
CA PHE A 167 -4.62 0.52 -15.62
C PHE A 167 -4.12 1.39 -14.47
N PRO A 168 -3.49 2.53 -14.76
CA PRO A 168 -3.20 3.51 -13.73
C PRO A 168 -4.50 4.15 -13.25
N ARG A 169 -4.79 4.00 -11.95
CA ARG A 169 -5.91 4.66 -11.27
C ARG A 169 -5.55 6.09 -10.84
N GLU A 170 -4.37 6.23 -10.27
CA GLU A 170 -3.85 7.47 -9.74
C GLU A 170 -2.33 7.51 -9.90
N THR A 171 -1.78 8.73 -9.91
CA THR A 171 -0.35 8.96 -9.85
C THR A 171 -0.05 9.87 -8.67
N THR A 172 1.07 9.64 -8.01
CA THR A 172 1.52 10.45 -6.88
C THR A 172 2.93 10.94 -7.17
N SER A 173 3.19 12.21 -6.92
CA SER A 173 4.53 12.76 -6.90
C SER A 173 5.07 12.80 -5.48
N THR A 174 6.39 12.83 -5.33
CA THR A 174 7.00 13.21 -4.06
C THR A 174 7.17 14.72 -4.03
N VAL A 175 6.68 15.34 -2.97
CA VAL A 175 6.78 16.77 -2.69
C VAL A 175 7.53 16.99 -1.39
N LEU A 176 8.07 18.19 -1.21
CA LEU A 176 8.61 18.63 0.07
C LEU A 176 7.49 19.29 0.88
N ILE A 177 7.09 18.66 1.99
CA ILE A 177 6.23 19.29 2.99
C ILE A 177 7.13 20.08 3.94
N TYR A 178 6.72 21.29 4.34
CA TYR A 178 7.51 22.12 5.25
C TYR A 178 6.64 22.90 6.22
N ASN A 179 7.15 23.20 7.41
CA ASN A 179 6.48 23.99 8.42
C ASN A 179 6.91 25.46 8.29
N LYS A 180 6.08 26.30 7.64
CA LYS A 180 6.40 27.73 7.43
C LYS A 180 6.66 28.46 8.75
N SER A 181 5.97 28.07 9.83
CA SER A 181 6.17 28.70 11.13
C SER A 181 7.58 28.47 11.68
N LEU A 182 8.19 27.30 11.44
CA LEU A 182 9.59 27.05 11.81
C LEU A 182 10.57 27.81 10.92
N PHE A 183 10.25 27.99 9.64
CA PHE A 183 11.05 28.85 8.75
C PHE A 183 11.06 30.30 9.24
N ASP A 184 9.89 30.87 9.53
CA ASP A 184 9.74 32.24 10.02
C ASP A 184 10.44 32.44 11.37
N GLN A 185 10.29 31.51 12.31
CA GLN A 185 10.92 31.57 13.63
C GLN A 185 12.46 31.60 13.55
N ASN A 186 13.04 30.95 12.54
CA ASN A 186 14.48 30.90 12.31
C ASN A 186 14.97 31.97 11.32
N GLY A 187 14.08 32.84 10.82
CA GLY A 187 14.42 33.87 9.84
C GLY A 187 14.87 33.31 8.49
N LEU A 188 14.37 32.12 8.11
CA LEU A 188 14.72 31.43 6.88
C LEU A 188 13.69 31.73 5.78
N ALA A 189 14.17 31.84 4.54
CA ALA A 189 13.28 31.83 3.37
C ALA A 189 12.74 30.41 3.14
N THR A 190 11.45 30.31 2.79
CA THR A 190 10.79 29.04 2.47
C THR A 190 11.33 28.42 1.17
N PRO A 191 11.10 27.10 0.95
CA PRO A 191 11.50 26.43 -0.29
C PRO A 191 10.97 27.09 -1.56
N THR A 192 11.78 27.08 -2.62
CA THR A 192 11.38 27.49 -3.98
C THR A 192 11.70 26.38 -4.97
N ASP A 193 11.17 26.46 -6.20
CA ASP A 193 11.41 25.48 -7.26
C ASP A 193 12.91 25.34 -7.64
N ASN A 194 13.74 26.33 -7.28
CA ASN A 194 15.17 26.35 -7.60
C ASN A 194 16.07 25.98 -6.41
N TRP A 195 15.49 25.51 -5.31
CA TRP A 195 16.26 25.12 -4.13
C TRP A 195 17.27 24.03 -4.44
N THR A 196 18.44 24.17 -3.82
CA THR A 196 19.55 23.23 -3.89
C THR A 196 19.59 22.35 -2.64
N TRP A 197 20.29 21.22 -2.74
CA TRP A 197 20.57 20.36 -1.58
C TRP A 197 21.37 21.06 -0.47
N GLU A 198 22.20 22.04 -0.84
CA GLU A 198 22.96 22.85 0.12
C GLU A 198 22.01 23.76 0.92
N GLU A 199 21.10 24.46 0.24
CA GLU A 199 20.07 25.28 0.91
C GLU A 199 19.15 24.44 1.79
N PHE A 200 18.74 23.26 1.30
CA PHE A 200 17.98 22.28 2.08
C PHE A 200 18.72 21.91 3.37
N MET A 201 20.01 21.56 3.29
CA MET A 201 20.76 21.17 4.48
C MET A 201 21.01 22.33 5.43
N ASN A 202 21.32 23.52 4.92
CA ASN A 202 21.49 24.72 5.74
C ASN A 202 20.21 25.05 6.53
N ALA A 203 19.04 24.97 5.88
CA ALA A 203 17.76 25.17 6.54
C ALA A 203 17.47 24.07 7.58
N ALA A 204 17.72 22.80 7.24
CA ALA A 204 17.53 21.68 8.17
C ALA A 204 18.43 21.80 9.41
N GLU A 205 19.71 22.11 9.23
CA GLU A 205 20.64 22.33 10.34
C GLU A 205 20.22 23.51 11.21
N THR A 206 19.83 24.63 10.60
CA THR A 206 19.40 25.84 11.34
C THR A 206 18.14 25.59 12.17
N MET A 207 17.16 24.86 11.63
CA MET A 207 15.92 24.53 12.36
C MET A 207 16.10 23.44 13.42
N THR A 208 17.18 22.67 13.38
CA THR A 208 17.42 21.59 14.34
C THR A 208 17.81 22.18 15.69
N ALA A 209 16.98 21.94 16.71
CA ALA A 209 17.19 22.53 18.04
C ALA A 209 16.61 21.65 19.15
N GLY A 210 17.12 21.86 20.37
CA GLY A 210 16.67 21.16 21.56
C GLY A 210 17.14 19.70 21.65
N GLU A 211 16.66 19.01 22.68
CA GLU A 211 17.04 17.65 23.03
C GLU A 211 15.85 16.85 23.56
N GLY A 212 16.01 15.52 23.61
CA GLY A 212 15.02 14.62 24.21
C GLY A 212 13.66 14.66 23.51
N ALA A 213 12.59 14.62 24.30
CA ALA A 213 11.21 14.57 23.80
C ALA A 213 10.75 15.87 23.12
N GLU A 214 11.38 17.01 23.40
CA GLU A 214 11.02 18.32 22.82
C GLU A 214 11.91 18.70 21.63
N LYS A 215 12.81 17.80 21.20
CA LYS A 215 13.71 18.07 20.09
C LYS A 215 12.91 18.36 18.81
N VAL A 216 13.30 19.45 18.15
CA VAL A 216 12.89 19.83 16.79
C VAL A 216 13.96 19.31 15.82
N TYR A 217 13.52 18.61 14.80
CA TYR A 217 14.36 18.08 13.74
C TYR A 217 14.19 18.93 12.48
N GLY A 218 15.28 19.27 11.83
CA GLY A 218 15.24 19.96 10.54
C GLY A 218 14.56 19.13 9.46
N THR A 219 14.72 17.80 9.50
CA THR A 219 14.18 16.91 8.48
C THR A 219 13.73 15.53 8.98
N ALA A 220 12.99 14.81 8.14
CA ALA A 220 12.50 13.45 8.37
C ALA A 220 12.32 12.66 7.05
N ASP A 221 11.95 11.38 7.17
CA ASP A 221 11.63 10.45 6.06
C ASP A 221 12.71 10.18 4.98
N TRP A 222 13.97 10.56 5.18
CA TRP A 222 15.11 10.19 4.31
C TRP A 222 15.71 8.82 4.66
N ASN A 223 14.98 7.75 4.40
CA ASN A 223 15.44 6.37 4.57
C ASN A 223 15.91 5.75 3.24
N LEU A 224 16.42 4.51 3.27
CA LEU A 224 16.90 3.77 2.09
C LEU A 224 15.74 3.28 1.19
N ASN A 225 14.87 4.19 0.78
CA ASN A 225 13.78 3.96 -0.16
C ASN A 225 13.77 5.05 -1.25
N ARG A 226 12.61 5.24 -1.89
CA ARG A 226 12.33 6.29 -2.89
C ARG A 226 12.92 7.66 -2.54
N ASN A 227 12.89 8.10 -1.28
CA ASN A 227 13.33 9.43 -0.89
C ASN A 227 14.84 9.59 -1.10
N THR A 228 15.62 8.59 -0.68
CA THR A 228 17.06 8.56 -1.00
C THR A 228 17.31 8.45 -2.51
N TRP A 229 16.48 7.70 -3.25
CA TRP A 229 16.64 7.56 -4.70
C TRP A 229 16.49 8.87 -5.46
N ILE A 230 15.61 9.78 -5.03
CA ILE A 230 15.45 11.11 -5.64
C ILE A 230 16.80 11.85 -5.65
N LYS A 231 17.49 11.87 -4.50
CA LYS A 231 18.80 12.51 -4.39
C LYS A 231 19.86 11.79 -5.22
N MET A 232 19.84 10.45 -5.24
CA MET A 232 20.71 9.65 -6.09
C MET A 232 20.55 10.00 -7.57
N TRP A 233 19.32 9.98 -8.09
CA TRP A 233 19.01 10.31 -9.48
C TRP A 233 19.42 11.73 -9.84
N GLN A 234 19.16 12.71 -8.98
CA GLN A 234 19.57 14.11 -9.20
C GLN A 234 21.10 14.30 -9.20
N LYS A 235 21.86 13.36 -8.63
CA LYS A 235 23.32 13.35 -8.63
C LYS A 235 23.92 12.43 -9.70
N GLY A 236 23.09 11.88 -10.59
CA GLY A 236 23.52 11.00 -11.69
C GLY A 236 23.77 9.55 -11.29
N GLY A 237 23.31 9.14 -10.11
CA GLY A 237 23.32 7.74 -9.68
C GLY A 237 22.00 7.05 -10.00
N ASP A 238 21.96 5.73 -9.82
CA ASP A 238 20.75 4.92 -9.97
C ASP A 238 20.75 3.73 -9.00
N VAL A 239 19.64 2.99 -8.96
CA VAL A 239 19.46 1.76 -8.18
C VAL A 239 19.78 0.51 -9.01
N ILE A 240 19.43 0.55 -10.29
CA ILE A 240 19.61 -0.53 -11.25
C ILE A 240 20.16 0.03 -12.57
N SER A 241 20.88 -0.77 -13.35
CA SER A 241 21.32 -0.40 -14.69
C SER A 241 20.13 -0.21 -15.65
N GLU A 242 20.34 0.52 -16.75
CA GLU A 242 19.31 0.80 -17.77
C GLU A 242 18.68 -0.48 -18.34
N ASP A 243 19.49 -1.52 -18.56
CA ASP A 243 19.04 -2.84 -19.02
C ASP A 243 18.37 -3.70 -17.93
N ARG A 244 18.28 -3.17 -16.71
CA ARG A 244 17.68 -3.80 -15.51
C ARG A 244 18.35 -5.13 -15.10
N THR A 245 19.63 -5.34 -15.43
CA THR A 245 20.35 -6.59 -15.11
C THR A 245 21.31 -6.48 -13.93
N THR A 246 21.74 -5.27 -13.57
CA THR A 246 22.79 -5.04 -12.58
C THR A 246 22.31 -4.08 -11.50
N TYR A 247 22.53 -4.41 -10.23
CA TYR A 247 22.33 -3.50 -9.11
C TYR A 247 23.45 -2.46 -9.06
N THR A 248 23.09 -1.17 -9.04
CA THR A 248 24.03 -0.03 -9.17
C THR A 248 24.06 0.90 -7.95
N MET A 249 23.14 0.75 -7.00
CA MET A 249 23.12 1.60 -5.78
C MET A 249 24.38 1.43 -4.91
N ASN A 250 25.13 0.33 -5.07
CA ASN A 250 26.41 0.09 -4.39
C ASN A 250 27.62 0.76 -5.08
N GLN A 251 27.40 1.59 -6.10
CA GLN A 251 28.45 2.28 -6.86
C GLN A 251 28.36 3.80 -6.63
N GLU A 252 29.43 4.54 -6.92
CA GLU A 252 29.33 6.00 -6.98
C GLU A 252 28.53 6.43 -8.23
N PRO A 253 27.75 7.54 -8.16
CA PRO A 253 27.59 8.44 -7.01
C PRO A 253 26.54 8.00 -5.98
N SER A 254 25.83 6.88 -6.21
CA SER A 254 24.73 6.41 -5.36
C SER A 254 25.14 6.14 -3.91
N VAL A 255 26.25 5.42 -3.71
CA VAL A 255 26.75 5.10 -2.36
C VAL A 255 27.19 6.36 -1.59
N GLY A 256 27.72 7.38 -2.28
CA GLY A 256 27.99 8.69 -1.70
C GLY A 256 26.72 9.35 -1.14
N GLN A 257 25.61 9.30 -1.88
CA GLN A 257 24.34 9.87 -1.41
C GLN A 257 23.76 9.13 -0.22
N VAL A 258 23.88 7.80 -0.20
CA VAL A 258 23.48 6.97 0.93
C VAL A 258 24.28 7.33 2.19
N ARG A 259 25.60 7.49 2.07
CA ARG A 259 26.46 7.87 3.20
C ARG A 259 26.13 9.26 3.73
N GLU A 260 25.87 10.21 2.84
CA GLU A 260 25.51 11.57 3.24
C GLU A 260 24.16 11.59 3.96
N ILE A 261 23.15 10.90 3.44
CA ILE A 261 21.86 10.80 4.14
C ILE A 261 22.04 10.12 5.50
N ALA A 262 22.87 9.07 5.60
CA ALA A 262 23.17 8.43 6.88
C ALA A 262 23.82 9.39 7.90
N SER A 263 24.67 10.33 7.47
CA SER A 263 25.28 11.31 8.38
C SER A 263 24.26 12.31 8.95
N TRP A 264 23.14 12.56 8.26
CA TRP A 264 22.06 13.41 8.76
C TRP A 264 21.45 12.88 10.05
N PHE A 265 21.46 11.55 10.23
CA PHE A 265 21.00 10.87 11.44
C PHE A 265 22.12 10.78 12.48
N HIS A 266 23.27 10.24 12.08
CA HIS A 266 24.29 9.78 13.03
C HIS A 266 25.23 10.89 13.49
N ASP A 267 25.56 11.82 12.61
CA ASP A 267 26.61 12.80 12.85
C ASP A 267 26.01 14.19 13.11
N LEU A 268 25.03 14.60 12.30
CA LEU A 268 24.41 15.94 12.38
C LEU A 268 23.20 15.97 13.32
N GLY A 269 22.52 14.84 13.50
CA GLY A 269 21.33 14.75 14.34
C GLY A 269 20.17 15.64 13.87
N VAL A 270 20.15 16.01 12.59
CA VAL A 270 19.11 16.86 11.96
C VAL A 270 17.87 16.06 11.55
N HIS A 271 18.03 14.74 11.44
CA HIS A 271 16.98 13.82 11.04
C HIS A 271 16.51 12.95 12.22
N ILE A 272 15.23 12.58 12.24
CA ILE A 272 14.67 11.59 13.17
C ILE A 272 15.41 10.22 13.09
N PRO A 273 15.82 9.58 14.19
CA PRO A 273 16.61 8.32 14.15
C PRO A 273 15.86 7.06 13.64
N GLY A 274 14.60 7.19 13.18
CA GLY A 274 13.78 6.10 12.65
C GLY A 274 12.36 6.57 12.36
N VAL A 275 11.52 5.68 11.81
CA VAL A 275 10.11 5.99 11.49
C VAL A 275 9.22 6.20 12.72
N GLU A 276 9.70 5.80 13.90
CA GLU A 276 9.04 6.01 15.18
C GLU A 276 10.07 6.48 16.23
N VAL A 277 9.93 7.70 16.73
CA VAL A 277 10.76 8.21 17.84
C VAL A 277 9.91 8.22 19.10
N GLY A 278 10.18 7.30 20.02
CA GLY A 278 9.40 7.19 21.26
C GLY A 278 7.93 6.83 21.05
N GLY A 279 7.61 6.13 19.95
CA GLY A 279 6.24 5.76 19.55
C GLY A 279 5.51 6.82 18.73
N PHE A 280 6.14 7.95 18.43
CA PHE A 280 5.58 8.98 17.54
C PHE A 280 6.04 8.77 16.11
N THR A 281 5.10 8.79 15.17
CA THR A 281 5.35 8.76 13.73
C THR A 281 5.86 10.10 13.22
N THR A 282 6.38 10.14 11.99
CA THR A 282 6.70 11.41 11.30
C THR A 282 5.50 12.37 11.28
N ALA A 283 4.28 11.86 11.10
CA ALA A 283 3.06 12.67 11.11
C ALA A 283 2.80 13.29 12.49
N ASP A 284 2.93 12.51 13.57
CA ASP A 284 2.74 13.00 14.94
C ASP A 284 3.75 14.10 15.28
N LEU A 285 5.02 13.89 14.92
CA LEU A 285 6.08 14.86 15.14
C LEU A 285 5.89 16.12 14.29
N PHE A 286 5.46 15.98 13.04
CA PHE A 286 5.19 17.14 12.20
C PHE A 286 4.01 17.95 12.73
N THR A 287 2.87 17.32 13.00
CA THR A 287 1.65 18.00 13.47
C THR A 287 1.81 18.68 14.83
N THR A 288 2.79 18.25 15.63
CA THR A 288 3.20 18.91 16.89
C THR A 288 4.29 19.97 16.71
N GLY A 289 4.64 20.31 15.48
CA GLY A 289 5.61 21.37 15.16
C GLY A 289 7.07 20.99 15.36
N ARG A 290 7.40 19.70 15.40
CA ARG A 290 8.75 19.19 15.72
C ARG A 290 9.56 18.74 14.50
N ILE A 291 9.05 18.95 13.29
CA ILE A 291 9.76 18.67 12.04
C ILE A 291 9.68 19.91 11.14
N GLY A 292 10.84 20.37 10.66
CA GLY A 292 10.98 21.49 9.75
C GLY A 292 10.46 21.18 8.34
N MET A 293 10.96 20.12 7.72
CA MET A 293 10.55 19.73 6.36
C MET A 293 10.88 18.28 6.02
N PHE A 294 10.10 17.62 5.16
CA PHE A 294 10.35 16.24 4.78
C PHE A 294 9.68 15.86 3.44
N PRO A 295 10.27 14.92 2.68
CA PRO A 295 9.72 14.46 1.41
C PRO A 295 8.62 13.42 1.60
N GLN A 296 7.45 13.66 1.03
CA GLN A 296 6.31 12.75 1.14
C GLN A 296 5.45 12.73 -0.13
N PHE A 297 4.62 11.71 -0.29
CA PHE A 297 3.64 11.67 -1.37
C PHE A 297 2.69 12.86 -1.29
N SER A 298 2.33 13.42 -2.45
CA SER A 298 1.38 14.54 -2.57
C SER A 298 -0.01 14.26 -1.96
N VAL A 299 -0.36 12.99 -1.76
CA VAL A 299 -1.64 12.54 -1.20
C VAL A 299 -1.58 12.25 0.30
N PHE A 300 -0.48 12.61 0.98
CA PHE A 300 -0.30 12.30 2.39
C PHE A 300 -1.18 13.17 3.28
N SER A 301 -2.19 12.55 3.89
CA SER A 301 -3.17 13.21 4.74
C SER A 301 -2.76 13.29 6.21
N GLY A 302 -1.68 12.62 6.63
CA GLY A 302 -1.25 12.55 8.03
C GLY A 302 -0.91 13.91 8.66
N ILE A 303 -0.72 14.94 7.86
CA ILE A 303 -0.42 16.31 8.30
C ILE A 303 -1.64 17.22 8.46
N MET A 304 -2.84 16.76 8.06
CA MET A 304 -4.03 17.63 8.04
C MET A 304 -4.46 18.11 9.43
N ALA A 305 -3.99 17.47 10.50
CA ALA A 305 -4.24 17.87 11.88
C ALA A 305 -3.28 18.96 12.40
N ALA A 306 -2.31 19.42 11.61
CA ALA A 306 -1.39 20.47 12.01
C ALA A 306 -2.12 21.82 12.21
N GLU A 307 -1.95 22.44 13.38
CA GLU A 307 -2.58 23.72 13.75
C GLU A 307 -1.69 24.95 13.45
N PHE A 308 -0.70 24.80 12.57
CA PHE A 308 0.22 25.86 12.15
C PHE A 308 0.19 26.03 10.62
N ASP A 309 0.78 27.11 10.10
CA ASP A 309 0.90 27.31 8.65
C ASP A 309 2.01 26.41 8.10
N TRP A 310 1.65 25.56 7.13
CA TRP A 310 2.51 24.59 6.46
C TRP A 310 2.29 24.60 4.94
#